data_AF-A0A2N5Z0K4-F1
#
_entry.id   AF-A0A2N5Z0K4-F1
#
_cell.length_a   1.000
_cell.length_b   1.000
_cell.length_c   1.000
_cell.angle_alpha   90.00
_cell.angle_beta   90.00
_cell.angle_gamma   90.00
#
_symmetry.space_group_name_H-M   'P 1'
#
loop_
_entity.id
_entity.type
_entity.pdbx_description
1 polymer ?
#
loop_
_entity_poly.entity_id
_entity_poly.type
_entity_poly.pdbx_seq_one_letter_code
_entity_poly.pdbx_strand_id
1 'polypeptide(L)' 'YDFGGVGEESSSSPFPLAPKIQESYPDLIDNVVRFFNFQTLKVLVEYRDRKFNERNLFYVDSTVFSSFDSTLKKGN' A
#
# COMPACT_ATOMS: atom_id res chain seq x y z
N TYR A 1 29.05 0.11 -4.77
CA TYR A 1 27.95 -0.81 -4.40
C TYR A 1 27.17 -1.06 -5.68
N ASP A 2 26.91 -2.32 -6.03
CA ASP A 2 26.11 -2.69 -7.20
C ASP A 2 24.66 -2.84 -6.74
N PHE A 3 23.77 -2.00 -7.28
CA PHE A 3 22.35 -2.01 -6.95
C PHE A 3 21.55 -2.97 -7.83
N GLY A 4 22.20 -3.87 -8.58
CA GLY A 4 21.51 -4.90 -9.37
C GLY A 4 20.59 -4.34 -10.45
N GLY A 5 20.86 -3.14 -10.95
CA GLY A 5 20.04 -2.45 -11.96
C GLY A 5 18.92 -1.56 -11.42
N VAL A 6 18.83 -1.36 -10.09
CA VAL A 6 17.84 -0.44 -9.48
C VAL A 6 18.48 0.94 -9.25
N GLY A 7 17.72 2.01 -9.48
CA GLY A 7 18.23 3.40 -9.44
C GLY A 7 18.47 3.97 -8.03
N GLU A 8 17.97 3.32 -6.98
CA GLU A 8 18.02 3.78 -5.59
C GLU A 8 17.89 2.63 -4.59
N GLU A 9 18.44 2.81 -3.39
CA GLU A 9 18.15 1.95 -2.23
C GLU A 9 16.76 2.28 -1.69
N SER A 10 15.76 1.56 -2.20
CA SER A 10 14.36 1.79 -1.88
C SER A 10 13.72 0.47 -1.45
N SER A 11 13.00 0.49 -0.34
CA SER A 11 12.12 -0.61 0.06
C SER A 11 10.75 -0.54 -0.61
N SER A 12 10.61 0.30 -1.65
CA SER A 12 9.40 0.40 -2.45
C SER A 12 9.43 -0.57 -3.62
N SER A 13 8.29 -0.79 -4.25
CA SER A 13 8.15 -1.70 -5.37
C SER A 13 7.18 -1.14 -6.40
N PRO A 14 7.37 -1.44 -7.70
CA PRO A 14 6.47 -0.95 -8.73
C PRO A 14 5.08 -1.58 -8.57
N PHE A 15 4.02 -0.81 -8.85
CA PHE A 15 2.62 -1.25 -8.71
C PHE A 15 2.30 -2.63 -9.32
N PRO A 16 2.85 -3.01 -10.50
CA PRO A 16 2.59 -4.32 -11.12
C PRO A 16 3.23 -5.50 -10.39
N LEU A 17 4.12 -5.29 -9.42
CA LEU A 17 4.82 -6.39 -8.76
C LEU A 17 3.85 -7.31 -8.01
N ALA A 18 2.94 -6.74 -7.20
CA ALA A 18 2.00 -7.51 -6.38
C ALA A 18 1.15 -8.52 -7.19
N PRO A 19 0.43 -8.11 -8.27
CA PRO A 19 -0.31 -9.09 -9.06
C PRO A 19 0.63 -10.09 -9.76
N LYS A 20 1.83 -9.65 -10.16
CA LYS A 20 2.76 -10.53 -10.89
C LYS A 20 3.34 -11.64 -10.00
N ILE A 21 3.70 -11.33 -8.76
CA ILE A 21 4.23 -12.35 -7.84
C ILE A 21 3.15 -13.34 -7.42
N GLN A 22 1.91 -12.88 -7.26
CA GLN A 22 0.79 -13.76 -6.92
C GLN A 22 0.45 -14.71 -8.09
N GLU A 23 0.49 -14.22 -9.34
CA GLU A 23 0.32 -15.04 -10.55
C GLU A 23 1.46 -16.05 -10.73
N SER A 24 2.70 -15.63 -10.45
CA SER A 24 3.89 -16.45 -10.73
C SER A 24 4.15 -17.52 -9.67
N TYR A 25 3.67 -17.31 -8.44
CA TYR A 25 3.94 -18.18 -7.30
C TYR A 25 2.69 -18.43 -6.44
N PRO A 26 1.58 -18.93 -7.02
CA PRO A 26 0.31 -19.09 -6.29
C PRO A 26 0.41 -20.08 -5.13
N ASP A 27 1.32 -21.04 -5.20
CA ASP A 27 1.52 -22.04 -4.13
C ASP A 27 2.39 -21.52 -2.97
N LEU A 28 3.08 -20.39 -3.16
CA LEU A 28 3.98 -19.80 -2.15
C LEU A 28 3.41 -18.50 -1.56
N ILE A 29 2.58 -17.79 -2.32
CA ILE A 29 2.01 -16.49 -1.96
C ILE A 29 0.52 -16.64 -1.75
N ASP A 30 0.11 -16.73 -0.48
CA ASP A 30 -1.30 -16.83 -0.08
C ASP A 30 -2.07 -15.51 -0.31
N ASN A 31 -1.47 -14.38 0.07
CA ASN A 31 -2.11 -13.07 -0.01
C ASN A 31 -1.09 -11.95 -0.28
N VAL A 32 -1.54 -10.86 -0.90
CA VAL A 32 -0.75 -9.66 -1.16
C VAL A 32 -1.53 -8.42 -0.76
N VAL A 33 -0.82 -7.42 -0.24
CA VAL A 33 -1.38 -6.10 0.06
C VAL A 33 -0.33 -5.03 -0.22
N ARG A 34 -0.72 -3.94 -0.87
CA ARG A 34 0.12 -2.77 -1.08
C ARG A 34 -0.29 -1.64 -0.16
N PHE A 35 0.70 -0.87 0.28
CA PHE A 35 0.50 0.39 0.99
C PHE A 35 1.14 1.53 0.20
N PHE A 36 0.38 2.59 -0.01
CA PHE A 36 0.85 3.76 -0.73
C PHE A 36 0.35 5.04 -0.08
N ASN A 37 1.23 6.01 0.15
CA ASN A 37 0.90 7.29 0.77
C ASN A 37 1.42 8.47 -0.06
N PHE A 38 1.59 8.32 -1.38
CA PHE A 38 2.25 9.31 -2.24
C PHE A 38 3.69 9.69 -1.83
N GLN A 39 4.32 8.90 -0.94
CA GLN A 39 5.60 9.24 -0.33
C GLN A 39 5.57 10.63 0.35
N THR A 40 4.38 11.08 0.79
CA THR A 40 4.21 12.35 1.52
C THR A 40 3.82 12.09 2.98
N LEU A 41 4.25 12.98 3.86
CA LEU A 41 3.92 12.93 5.29
C LEU A 41 2.49 13.41 5.58
N LYS A 42 1.92 14.23 4.68
CA LYS A 42 0.59 14.80 4.86
C LYS A 42 -0.16 14.91 3.54
N VAL A 43 -1.47 14.66 3.61
CA VAL A 43 -2.39 14.77 2.49
C VAL A 43 -3.50 15.74 2.86
N LEU A 44 -3.79 16.70 1.98
CA LEU A 44 -4.95 17.57 2.14
C LEU A 44 -6.20 16.79 1.73
N VAL A 45 -7.10 16.58 2.68
CA VAL A 45 -8.41 15.93 2.49
C VAL A 45 -9.49 16.98 2.66
N GLU A 46 -10.41 17.04 1.70
CA GLU A 46 -11.57 17.93 1.74
C GLU A 46 -12.84 17.11 1.92
N TYR A 47 -13.67 17.51 2.89
CA TYR A 47 -14.98 16.93 3.11
C TYR A 47 -16.00 18.03 3.35
N ARG A 48 -16.93 18.18 2.40
CA ARG A 48 -17.93 19.26 2.38
C ARG A 48 -17.23 20.64 2.42
N ASP A 49 -17.48 21.42 3.46
CA ASP A 49 -16.95 22.75 3.71
C ASP A 49 -15.66 22.75 4.55
N ARG A 50 -15.10 21.57 4.85
CA ARG A 50 -13.95 21.41 5.75
C ARG A 50 -12.73 20.83 5.05
N LYS A 51 -11.56 21.34 5.43
CA LYS A 51 -10.25 20.90 4.95
C LYS A 51 -9.41 20.37 6.12
N PHE A 52 -8.78 19.22 5.91
CA PHE A 52 -7.97 18.53 6.89
C PHE A 52 -6.61 18.21 6.30
N ASN A 53 -5.54 18.41 7.08
CA ASN A 53 -4.19 18.03 6.67
C ASN A 53 -3.83 16.72 7.37
N GLU A 54 -4.28 15.62 6.77
CA GLU A 54 -4.23 14.29 7.37
C GLU A 54 -2.83 13.70 7.35
N ARG A 55 -2.44 13.11 8.47
CA ARG A 55 -1.19 12.35 8.62
C ARG A 55 -1.51 10.86 8.59
N ASN A 56 -0.54 10.05 8.16
CA ASN A 56 -0.67 8.59 8.14
C ASN A 56 -1.87 8.11 7.30
N LEU A 57 -2.20 8.83 6.22
CA LEU A 57 -3.20 8.40 5.24
C LEU A 57 -2.54 7.46 4.23
N PHE A 58 -3.05 6.23 4.14
CA PHE A 58 -2.58 5.22 3.20
C PHE A 58 -3.72 4.74 2.31
N TYR A 59 -3.41 4.59 1.02
CA TYR A 59 -4.18 3.82 0.07
C TYR A 59 -3.70 2.38 0.13
N VAL A 60 -4.65 1.46 0.25
CA VAL A 60 -4.37 0.04 0.44
C VAL A 60 -5.28 -0.81 -0.43
N ASP A 61 -4.82 -2.01 -0.75
CA ASP A 61 -5.67 -3.00 -1.42
C ASP A 61 -6.77 -3.50 -0.46
N SER A 62 -7.87 -4.01 -1.01
CA SER A 62 -9.01 -4.52 -0.23
C SER A 62 -8.67 -5.73 0.66
N THR A 63 -7.55 -6.41 0.37
CA THR A 63 -6.98 -7.53 1.12
C THR A 63 -6.34 -7.12 2.44
N VAL A 64 -6.22 -5.83 2.77
CA VAL A 64 -5.56 -5.36 4.00
C VAL A 64 -6.12 -6.03 5.27
N PHE A 65 -7.42 -6.24 5.38
CA PHE A 65 -8.01 -6.86 6.57
C PHE A 65 -7.86 -8.38 6.62
N SER A 66 -7.55 -9.04 5.50
CA SER A 66 -7.22 -10.48 5.49
C SER A 66 -5.72 -10.73 5.60
N SER A 67 -4.88 -9.74 5.25
CA SER A 67 -3.42 -9.82 5.44
C SER A 67 -2.98 -9.53 6.88
N PHE A 68 -3.80 -8.84 7.67
CA PHE A 68 -3.53 -8.51 9.07
C PHE A 68 -4.71 -8.95 9.93
N ASP A 69 -4.48 -9.33 11.20
CA ASP A 69 -5.52 -9.67 12.17
C ASP A 69 -6.29 -8.43 12.68
N SER A 70 -6.79 -7.62 11.74
CA SER A 70 -7.45 -6.35 11.99
C SER A 70 -8.91 -6.44 11.53
N THR A 71 -9.83 -6.03 12.40
CA THR A 71 -11.26 -6.00 12.08
C THR A 71 -11.72 -4.56 11.89
N LEU A 72 -12.43 -4.29 10.80
CA LEU A 72 -13.11 -3.01 10.58
C LEU A 72 -14.13 -2.77 11.70
N LYS A 73 -13.94 -1.70 12.49
CA LYS A 73 -14.83 -1.38 13.61
C LYS A 73 -16.11 -0.69 13.17
N LYS A 74 -16.07 0.09 12.08
CA LYS A 74 -17.22 0.84 11.53
C LYS A 74 -16.93 1.23 10.08
N GLY A 75 -17.96 1.17 9.23
CA GLY A 75 -17.87 1.43 7.78
C GLY A 75 -18.56 0.31 7.00
N ASN A 76 -18.56 0.41 5.67
CA ASN A 76 -18.97 -0.64 4.73
C ASN A 76 -17.84 -0.87 3.74
#